data_AF-A0AA41UV86-F1
#
_entry.id   AF-A0AA41UV86-F1
#
_cell.length_a   1.000
_cell.length_b   1.000
_cell.length_c   1.000
_cell.angle_alpha   90.00
_cell.angle_beta   90.00
_cell.angle_gamma   90.00
#
_symmetry.space_group_name_H-M   'P 1'
#
loop_
_entity.id
_entity.type
_entity.pdbx_description
1 polymer ?
#
loop_
_entity_poly.entity_id
_entity_poly.type
_entity_poly.pdbx_seq_one_letter_code
_entity_poly.pdbx_strand_id
1 'polypeptide(L)'
;ETAESIQPPEGCCSSRASGNLCSERTCFSCNSTREASSQTVRGTLLIPCRTAMRGSFPLNGTYFQVNEVFADHDSSLNPIDVPRAWIWNLPRRTVLFGTSVSTIFKGQTTQEIQNCFWKGFVCVRGFDQKSRAPRPLMARLHFPASRLVKNKLYTTKE
;
A
#
# COMPACT_ATOMS: atom_id res chain seq x y z
N GLU A 1 9.60 -9.60 1.82
CA GLU A 1 8.46 -8.76 2.16
C GLU A 1 7.20 -9.60 2.03
N THR A 2 6.45 -9.75 3.12
CA THR A 2 5.13 -10.39 3.15
C THR A 2 4.05 -9.31 3.24
N ALA A 3 2.82 -9.62 2.84
CA ALA A 3 1.74 -8.64 2.81
C ALA A 3 1.35 -8.10 4.21
N GLU A 4 1.67 -8.87 5.26
CA GLU A 4 1.43 -8.55 6.67
C GLU A 4 2.68 -8.03 7.42
N SER A 5 3.80 -7.79 6.72
CA SER A 5 5.03 -7.33 7.37
C SER A 5 4.90 -5.86 7.81
N ILE A 6 5.14 -5.61 9.10
CA ILE A 6 5.14 -4.27 9.73
C ILE A 6 6.56 -3.84 10.09
N GLN A 7 7.48 -4.80 10.22
CA GLN A 7 8.88 -4.56 10.55
C GLN A 7 9.65 -4.13 9.31
N PRO A 8 10.63 -3.20 9.45
CA PRO A 8 11.58 -2.95 8.39
C PRO A 8 12.25 -4.27 8.02
N PRO A 9 12.44 -4.55 6.72
CA PRO A 9 12.99 -5.83 6.29
C PRO A 9 14.35 -6.06 6.94
N GLU A 10 14.48 -7.17 7.67
CA GLU A 10 15.76 -7.55 8.27
C GLU A 10 16.80 -7.75 7.17
N GLY A 11 17.77 -6.84 7.15
CA GLY A 11 18.79 -6.76 6.12
C GLY A 11 19.97 -7.65 6.46
N CYS A 12 19.87 -8.95 6.21
CA CYS A 12 20.99 -9.80 5.77
C CYS A 12 20.49 -11.23 5.57
N CYS A 13 20.11 -11.59 4.34
CA CYS A 13 20.16 -13.00 3.99
C CYS A 13 21.61 -13.47 4.12
N SER A 14 21.84 -14.54 4.88
CA SER A 14 23.18 -15.13 5.08
C SER A 14 23.85 -15.57 3.76
N SER A 15 23.08 -15.63 2.65
CA SER A 15 23.57 -15.98 1.32
C SER A 15 24.45 -14.91 0.66
N ARG A 16 24.55 -13.69 1.21
CA ARG A 16 25.48 -12.67 0.72
C ARG A 16 26.94 -13.12 0.77
N ALA A 17 27.28 -14.06 1.66
CA ALA A 17 28.63 -14.65 1.72
C ALA A 17 29.01 -15.46 0.47
N SER A 18 28.04 -15.85 -0.37
CA SER A 18 28.25 -16.74 -1.52
C SER A 18 27.96 -16.07 -2.87
N GLY A 19 27.63 -14.77 -2.91
CA GLY A 19 27.28 -14.05 -4.15
C GLY A 19 25.95 -14.45 -4.81
N ASN A 20 25.26 -15.47 -4.29
CA ASN A 20 24.03 -16.02 -4.85
C ASN A 20 22.76 -15.46 -4.18
N LEU A 21 21.71 -15.26 -4.98
CA LEU A 21 20.36 -14.91 -4.50
C LEU A 21 19.76 -16.10 -3.72
N CYS A 22 19.15 -15.84 -2.56
CA CYS A 22 18.43 -16.89 -1.86
C CYS A 22 17.17 -17.30 -2.65
N SER A 23 16.67 -18.52 -2.43
CA SER A 23 15.42 -19.01 -3.05
C SER A 23 14.15 -18.40 -2.45
N GLU A 24 14.28 -17.72 -1.30
CA GLU A 24 13.17 -17.16 -0.54
C GLU A 24 12.53 -15.97 -1.28
N ARG A 25 11.27 -16.13 -1.67
CA ARG A 25 10.50 -15.09 -2.40
C ARG A 25 10.12 -13.91 -1.51
N THR A 26 10.17 -14.09 -0.19
CA THR A 26 9.92 -13.05 0.79
C THR A 26 11.20 -12.37 1.27
N CYS A 27 12.36 -12.59 0.64
CA CYS A 27 13.57 -11.84 0.99
C CYS A 27 13.57 -10.45 0.34
N PHE A 28 13.53 -9.37 1.12
CA PHE A 28 13.55 -8.01 0.59
C PHE A 28 14.83 -7.68 -0.18
N SER A 29 16.00 -7.97 0.40
CA SER A 29 17.31 -7.69 -0.23
C SER A 29 17.48 -8.42 -1.57
N CYS A 30 17.12 -9.71 -1.62
CA CYS A 30 17.16 -10.46 -2.87
C CYS A 30 16.10 -10.01 -3.87
N ASN A 31 14.90 -9.61 -3.42
CA ASN A 31 13.87 -9.08 -4.31
C ASN A 31 14.29 -7.76 -4.94
N SER A 32 14.93 -6.84 -4.20
CA SER A 32 15.45 -5.60 -4.78
C SER A 32 16.45 -5.86 -5.92
N THR A 33 17.35 -6.83 -5.73
CA THR A 33 18.29 -7.24 -6.79
C THR A 33 17.61 -7.91 -7.97
N ARG A 34 16.61 -8.78 -7.70
CA ARG A 34 15.81 -9.45 -8.75
C ARG A 34 15.01 -8.44 -9.57
N GLU A 35 14.35 -7.48 -8.93
CA GLU A 35 13.60 -6.39 -9.57
C GLU A 35 14.53 -5.52 -10.44
N ALA A 36 15.73 -5.24 -9.96
CA ALA A 36 16.73 -4.51 -10.73
C ALA A 36 17.22 -5.30 -11.96
N SER A 37 17.45 -6.61 -11.84
CA SER A 37 17.91 -7.44 -12.97
C SER A 37 16.81 -7.73 -13.98
N SER A 38 15.55 -7.91 -13.55
CA SER A 38 14.40 -8.17 -14.41
C SER A 38 13.83 -6.92 -15.08
N GLN A 39 14.26 -5.72 -14.66
CA GLN A 39 13.66 -4.44 -15.08
C GLN A 39 12.14 -4.37 -14.80
N THR A 40 11.68 -5.06 -13.76
CA THR A 40 10.28 -5.03 -13.29
C THR A 40 10.20 -4.46 -11.88
N VAL A 41 9.03 -3.98 -11.50
CA VAL A 41 8.71 -3.58 -10.12
C VAL A 41 7.40 -4.22 -9.69
N ARG A 42 7.32 -4.61 -8.43
CA ARG A 42 6.10 -5.16 -7.84
C ARG A 42 5.13 -4.04 -7.47
N GLY A 43 3.93 -4.05 -8.06
CA GLY A 43 2.92 -3.01 -7.91
C GLY A 43 1.64 -3.49 -7.24
N THR A 44 0.91 -2.55 -6.62
CA THR A 44 -0.49 -2.73 -6.18
C THR A 44 -1.37 -1.83 -7.02
N LEU A 45 -2.53 -2.33 -7.47
CA LEU A 45 -3.47 -1.51 -8.22
C LEU A 45 -4.25 -0.60 -7.27
N LEU A 46 -4.36 0.68 -7.64
CA LEU A 46 -5.20 1.66 -6.96
C LEU A 46 -6.36 2.02 -7.88
N ILE A 47 -7.59 1.89 -7.38
CA ILE A 47 -8.82 2.05 -8.16
C ILE A 47 -9.55 3.29 -7.65
N PRO A 48 -9.86 4.28 -8.49
CA PRO A 48 -10.70 5.40 -8.10
C PRO A 48 -12.03 4.90 -7.50
N CYS A 49 -12.44 5.49 -6.37
CA CYS A 49 -13.67 5.10 -5.66
C CYS A 49 -14.89 5.08 -6.59
N ARG A 50 -15.01 6.09 -7.46
CA ARG A 50 -16.08 6.18 -8.47
C ARG A 50 -16.11 4.97 -9.41
N THR A 51 -14.94 4.48 -9.83
CA THR A 51 -14.84 3.30 -10.71
C THR A 51 -15.18 2.02 -9.94
N ALA A 52 -14.60 1.84 -8.75
CA ALA A 52 -14.86 0.68 -7.89
C ALA A 52 -16.36 0.52 -7.56
N MET A 53 -17.04 1.65 -7.34
CA MET A 53 -18.45 1.72 -6.99
C MET A 53 -19.38 1.85 -8.19
N ARG A 54 -18.88 1.77 -9.44
CA ARG A 54 -19.69 1.93 -10.67
C ARG A 54 -20.54 3.21 -10.70
N GLY A 55 -20.00 4.29 -10.16
CA GLY A 55 -20.72 5.56 -10.04
C GLY A 55 -21.81 5.59 -8.97
N SER A 56 -22.03 4.51 -8.20
CA SER A 56 -22.87 4.58 -7.01
C SER A 56 -22.17 5.47 -5.98
N PHE A 57 -22.74 6.65 -5.75
CA PHE A 57 -22.22 7.61 -4.80
C PHE A 57 -22.23 6.98 -3.40
N PRO A 58 -21.09 6.92 -2.67
CA PRO A 58 -21.12 6.43 -1.30
C PRO A 58 -21.99 7.38 -0.47
N LEU A 59 -23.00 6.83 0.20
CA LEU A 59 -24.20 7.49 0.74
C LEU A 59 -24.01 8.61 1.78
N ASN A 60 -22.82 9.16 1.98
CA ASN A 60 -22.62 10.35 2.82
C ASN A 60 -21.56 11.24 2.17
N GLY A 61 -22.03 12.27 1.46
CA GLY A 61 -21.19 13.24 0.76
C GLY A 61 -20.16 13.87 1.68
N THR A 62 -18.89 13.56 1.43
CA THR A 62 -17.77 14.31 1.99
C THR A 62 -16.80 14.61 0.85
N TYR A 63 -16.30 15.84 0.83
CA TYR A 63 -15.52 16.45 -0.26
C TYR A 63 -14.32 15.64 -0.75
N PHE A 64 -13.77 14.76 0.09
CA PHE A 64 -12.60 13.93 -0.23
C PHE A 64 -12.89 12.70 -1.11
N GLN A 65 -14.15 12.41 -1.44
CA GLN A 65 -14.51 11.28 -2.30
C GLN A 65 -13.93 11.37 -3.71
N VAL A 66 -13.63 12.58 -4.22
CA VAL A 66 -13.07 12.76 -5.58
C VAL A 66 -11.63 12.25 -5.68
N ASN A 67 -10.85 12.40 -4.62
CA ASN A 67 -9.45 11.99 -4.56
C ASN A 67 -9.26 10.65 -3.81
N GLU A 68 -10.37 9.97 -3.47
CA GLU A 68 -10.32 8.69 -2.80
C GLU A 68 -10.07 7.57 -3.82
N VAL A 69 -9.02 6.79 -3.56
CA VAL A 69 -8.70 5.56 -4.29
C VAL A 69 -8.70 4.38 -3.32
N PHE A 70 -9.07 3.20 -3.81
CA PHE A 70 -9.02 1.95 -3.05
C PHE A 70 -7.84 1.10 -3.49
N ALA A 71 -7.15 0.48 -2.53
CA ALA A 71 -6.13 -0.50 -2.83
C ALA A 71 -6.80 -1.83 -3.18
N ASP A 72 -6.58 -2.32 -4.39
CA ASP A 72 -7.12 -3.62 -4.81
C ASP A 72 -6.58 -4.74 -3.91
N HIS A 73 -7.47 -5.52 -3.31
CA HIS A 73 -7.10 -6.49 -2.28
C HIS A 73 -6.24 -7.64 -2.83
N ASP A 74 -6.54 -8.12 -4.04
CA ASP A 74 -5.84 -9.26 -4.64
C ASP A 74 -4.40 -8.88 -5.01
N SER A 75 -4.19 -7.76 -5.70
CA SER A 75 -2.85 -7.23 -5.97
C SER A 75 -2.14 -6.72 -4.72
N SER A 76 -2.91 -6.35 -3.67
CA SER A 76 -2.34 -6.04 -2.35
C SER A 76 -1.80 -7.27 -1.62
N LEU A 77 -2.33 -8.46 -1.89
CA LEU A 77 -1.78 -9.72 -1.38
C LEU A 77 -0.64 -10.21 -2.28
N ASN A 78 -0.88 -10.22 -3.58
CA ASN A 78 0.01 -10.72 -4.62
C ASN A 78 0.38 -9.58 -5.58
N PRO A 79 1.45 -8.80 -5.31
CA PRO A 79 1.86 -7.73 -6.20
C PRO A 79 2.01 -8.19 -7.64
N ILE A 80 1.61 -7.33 -8.57
CA ILE A 80 1.81 -7.55 -10.00
C ILE A 80 3.22 -7.14 -10.40
N ASP A 81 3.87 -7.93 -11.24
CA ASP A 81 5.16 -7.56 -11.83
C ASP A 81 4.92 -6.62 -13.02
N VAL A 82 5.35 -5.36 -12.88
CA VAL A 82 5.17 -4.32 -13.89
C VAL A 82 6.51 -3.97 -14.51
N PRO A 83 6.68 -4.09 -15.84
CA PRO A 83 7.87 -3.62 -16.53
C PRO A 83 8.09 -2.12 -16.28
N ARG A 84 9.31 -1.74 -15.86
CA ARG A 84 9.65 -0.34 -15.57
C ARG A 84 9.40 0.57 -16.77
N ALA A 85 9.63 0.07 -17.98
CA ALA A 85 9.38 0.78 -19.23
C ALA A 85 7.92 1.26 -19.38
N TRP A 86 6.94 0.50 -18.88
CA TRP A 86 5.52 0.85 -19.00
C TRP A 86 5.12 2.05 -18.13
N ILE A 87 5.81 2.22 -16.99
CA ILE A 87 5.48 3.26 -16.01
C ILE A 87 6.47 4.43 -15.99
N TRP A 88 7.57 4.32 -16.75
CA TRP A 88 8.66 5.31 -16.73
C TRP A 88 8.19 6.72 -17.11
N ASN A 89 7.37 6.82 -18.15
CA ASN A 89 6.88 8.09 -18.69
C ASN A 89 5.46 8.46 -18.20
N LEU A 90 4.93 7.75 -17.20
CA LEU A 90 3.61 8.05 -16.64
C LEU A 90 3.69 9.15 -15.59
N PRO A 91 2.66 10.02 -15.49
CA PRO A 91 2.61 11.06 -14.47
C PRO A 91 2.59 10.44 -13.08
N ARG A 92 3.48 10.92 -12.21
CA ARG A 92 3.59 10.48 -10.82
C ARG A 92 2.66 11.31 -9.95
N ARG A 93 1.87 10.64 -9.11
CA ARG A 93 0.97 11.27 -8.14
C ARG A 93 1.20 10.65 -6.77
N THR A 94 1.20 11.48 -5.74
CA THR A 94 1.37 11.01 -4.36
C THR A 94 0.05 10.47 -3.83
N VAL A 95 0.10 9.32 -3.17
CA VAL A 95 -1.04 8.75 -2.46
C VAL A 95 -0.70 8.64 -0.99
N LEU A 96 -1.57 9.16 -0.12
CA LEU A 96 -1.43 9.04 1.32
C LEU A 96 -2.30 7.88 1.83
N PHE A 97 -1.67 6.95 2.55
CA PHE A 97 -2.35 5.79 3.14
C PHE A 97 -2.61 6.01 4.64
N GLY A 98 -3.79 5.62 5.13
CA GLY A 98 -4.15 5.80 6.53
C GLY A 98 -5.41 5.06 6.95
N THR A 99 -5.86 5.29 8.19
CA THR A 99 -7.14 4.75 8.68
C THR A 99 -8.34 5.64 8.36
N SER A 100 -8.13 6.95 8.24
CA SER A 100 -9.14 7.91 7.82
C SER A 100 -8.46 9.18 7.29
N VAL A 101 -9.22 10.01 6.57
CA VAL A 101 -8.74 11.33 6.12
C VAL A 101 -8.28 12.18 7.31
N SER A 102 -9.03 12.16 8.41
CA SER A 102 -8.69 12.91 9.63
C SER A 102 -7.37 12.46 10.25
N THR A 103 -7.02 11.17 10.20
CA THR A 103 -5.75 10.68 10.74
C THR A 103 -4.59 10.96 9.81
N ILE A 104 -4.80 10.88 8.48
CA ILE A 104 -3.80 11.23 7.47
C ILE A 104 -3.36 12.70 7.61
N PHE A 105 -4.32 13.61 7.81
CA PHE A 105 -4.05 15.05 7.88
C PHE A 105 -3.90 15.59 9.30
N LYS A 106 -3.82 14.72 10.32
CA LYS A 106 -3.65 15.15 11.70
C LYS A 106 -2.28 15.82 11.87
N GLY A 107 -2.27 17.08 12.30
CA GLY A 107 -1.04 17.84 12.52
C GLY A 107 -0.39 18.39 11.24
N GLN A 108 -1.05 18.24 10.09
CA GLN A 108 -0.65 18.89 8.83
C GLN A 108 -1.15 20.33 8.81
N THR A 109 -0.40 21.22 8.17
CA THR A 109 -0.80 22.59 7.92
C THR A 109 -1.88 22.67 6.85
N THR A 110 -2.66 23.76 6.83
CA THR A 110 -3.67 24.00 5.78
C THR A 110 -3.06 23.96 4.38
N GLN A 111 -1.82 24.44 4.22
CA GLN A 111 -1.12 24.45 2.94
C GLN A 111 -0.81 23.03 2.44
N GLU A 112 -0.38 22.13 3.33
CA GLU A 112 -0.10 20.73 2.99
C GLU A 112 -1.38 19.99 2.61
N ILE A 113 -2.47 20.24 3.34
CA ILE A 113 -3.79 19.67 3.05
C ILE A 113 -4.26 20.14 1.66
N GLN A 114 -4.17 21.44 1.36
CA GLN A 114 -4.52 21.99 0.04
C GLN A 114 -3.66 21.42 -1.08
N ASN A 115 -2.35 21.32 -0.87
CA ASN A 115 -1.44 20.72 -1.84
C ASN A 115 -1.82 19.26 -2.13
N CYS A 116 -2.11 18.46 -1.09
CA CYS A 116 -2.57 17.09 -1.27
C CYS A 116 -3.91 17.06 -2.01
N PHE A 117 -4.82 17.98 -1.72
CA PHE A 117 -6.10 18.06 -2.41
C PHE A 117 -5.95 18.34 -3.92
N TRP A 118 -5.00 19.19 -4.32
CA TRP A 118 -4.80 19.48 -5.74
C TRP A 118 -3.95 18.47 -6.49
N LYS A 119 -3.02 17.80 -5.81
CA LYS A 119 -1.97 17.01 -6.48
C LYS A 119 -1.92 15.54 -6.08
N GLY A 120 -2.64 15.13 -5.05
CA GLY A 120 -2.55 13.80 -4.48
C GLY A 120 -3.88 13.07 -4.36
N PHE A 121 -3.79 11.85 -3.85
CA PHE A 121 -4.92 10.97 -3.56
C PHE A 121 -4.82 10.44 -2.13
N VAL A 122 -5.94 9.95 -1.61
CA VAL A 122 -6.01 9.30 -0.30
C VAL A 122 -6.52 7.88 -0.45
N CYS A 123 -5.94 6.97 0.31
CA CYS A 123 -6.36 5.58 0.36
C CYS A 123 -6.50 5.13 1.81
N VAL A 124 -7.74 4.89 2.24
CA VAL A 124 -8.06 4.54 3.64
C VAL A 124 -8.55 3.10 3.81
N ARG A 125 -8.75 2.40 2.69
CA ARG A 125 -9.32 1.05 2.67
C ARG A 125 -8.86 0.27 1.44
N GLY A 126 -8.78 -1.04 1.61
CA GLY A 126 -8.69 -1.98 0.49
C GLY A 126 -10.08 -2.24 -0.12
N PHE A 127 -10.09 -2.82 -1.31
CA PHE A 127 -11.30 -3.17 -2.02
C PHE A 127 -11.13 -4.49 -2.75
N ASP A 128 -12.06 -5.41 -2.51
CA ASP A 128 -12.12 -6.67 -3.24
C ASP A 128 -12.99 -6.49 -4.47
N GLN A 129 -12.39 -6.46 -5.66
CA GLN A 129 -13.11 -6.27 -6.91
C GLN A 129 -14.14 -7.37 -7.19
N LYS A 130 -13.88 -8.62 -6.76
CA LYS A 130 -14.75 -9.78 -7.04
C LYS A 130 -16.03 -9.69 -6.23
N SER A 131 -15.90 -9.47 -4.93
CA SER A 131 -17.06 -9.35 -4.02
C SER A 131 -17.64 -7.94 -3.95
N ARG A 132 -16.91 -6.93 -4.45
CA ARG A 132 -17.18 -5.49 -4.30
C ARG A 132 -17.30 -5.05 -2.84
N ALA A 133 -16.64 -5.75 -1.94
CA ALA A 133 -16.66 -5.45 -0.52
C ALA A 133 -15.45 -4.58 -0.11
N PRO A 134 -15.64 -3.66 0.85
CA PRO A 134 -14.50 -2.99 1.48
C PRO A 134 -13.65 -4.01 2.26
N ARG A 135 -12.34 -3.84 2.23
CA ARG A 135 -11.35 -4.63 2.98
C ARG A 135 -10.45 -3.70 3.81
N PRO A 136 -9.85 -4.18 4.90
CA PRO A 136 -8.74 -3.48 5.54
C PRO A 136 -7.58 -3.25 4.56
N LEU A 137 -6.79 -2.18 4.76
CA LEU A 137 -5.51 -2.04 4.09
C LEU A 137 -4.54 -3.12 4.57
N MET A 138 -3.73 -3.63 3.64
CA MET A 138 -2.65 -4.56 3.98
C MET A 138 -1.55 -3.83 4.77
N ALA A 139 -0.92 -4.54 5.70
CA ALA A 139 0.06 -3.95 6.63
C ALA A 139 1.22 -3.24 5.90
N ARG A 140 1.64 -3.78 4.76
CA ARG A 140 2.68 -3.17 3.91
C ARG A 140 2.34 -1.76 3.39
N LEU A 141 1.05 -1.45 3.24
CA LEU A 141 0.58 -0.13 2.79
C LEU A 141 0.34 0.80 3.97
N HIS A 142 -0.37 0.30 4.98
CA HIS A 142 -0.62 1.02 6.22
C HIS A 142 -0.98 0.05 7.34
N PHE A 143 -0.32 0.20 8.49
CA PHE A 143 -0.65 -0.54 9.69
C PHE A 143 -1.09 0.41 10.82
N PRO A 144 -2.32 0.29 11.33
CA PRO A 144 -2.82 1.22 12.34
C PRO A 144 -2.19 0.97 13.72
N ALA A 145 -1.88 2.05 14.43
CA ALA A 145 -1.34 2.01 15.78
C ALA A 145 -2.20 1.19 16.77
N SER A 146 -3.52 1.18 16.60
CA SER A 146 -4.43 0.39 17.45
C SER A 146 -4.24 -1.13 17.31
N ARG A 147 -3.76 -1.61 16.16
CA ARG A 147 -3.45 -3.04 15.95
C ARG A 147 -2.06 -3.42 16.47
N LEU A 148 -1.12 -2.46 16.53
CA LEU A 148 0.20 -2.67 17.16
C LEU A 148 0.06 -3.04 18.65
N VAL A 149 -0.86 -2.38 19.36
CA VAL A 149 -1.11 -2.63 20.79
C VAL A 149 -1.74 -4.01 21.03
N LYS A 150 -2.63 -4.46 20.14
CA LYS A 150 -3.24 -5.80 20.25
C LYS A 150 -2.21 -6.91 20.09
N ASN A 151 -1.31 -6.83 19.11
CA ASN A 151 -0.26 -7.84 18.94
C ASN A 151 0.65 -7.94 20.17
N LYS A 152 1.03 -6.81 20.78
CA LYS A 152 1.81 -6.82 22.04
C LYS A 152 1.10 -7.62 23.14
N LEU A 153 -0.20 -7.38 23.35
CA LEU A 153 -1.00 -8.06 24.37
C LEU A 153 -1.13 -9.58 24.15
N TYR A 154 -1.03 -10.06 22.90
CA TYR A 154 -1.00 -11.50 22.63
C TYR A 154 0.40 -12.10 22.86
N THR A 155 1.49 -11.37 22.55
CA THR A 155 2.87 -11.82 22.82
C THR A 155 3.30 -11.74 24.29
N THR A 156 2.58 -11.05 25.17
CA THR A 156 2.91 -10.96 26.62
C THR A 156 2.12 -11.97 27.46
N LYS A 157 1.45 -12.94 26.84
CA LYS A 157 0.70 -14.02 27.52
C LYS A 157 1.38 -15.38 27.45
N GLU A 158 2.67 -15.43 27.12
CA GLU A 158 3.54 -16.60 27.31
C GLU A 158 4.48 -16.39 28.48
#